data_AF-A0A1W6NXW0-F1
#
_entry.id   AF-A0A1W6NXW0-F1
#
_cell.length_a   1.000
_cell.length_b   1.000
_cell.length_c   1.000
_cell.angle_alpha   90.00
_cell.angle_beta   90.00
_cell.angle_gamma   90.00
#
_symmetry.space_group_name_H-M   'P 1'
#
loop_
_entity.id
_entity.type
_entity.pdbx_description
1 polymer ?
#
loop_
_entity_poly.entity_id
_entity_poly.type
_entity_poly.pdbx_seq_one_letter_code
_entity_poly.pdbx_strand_id
1 'polypeptide(L)'
;MSNVLAELLAEVTGAEDALKKAETEAAATRDEIAWFESFDEGHVRTHIDGLVGDISVLAGTIAGLATEEAHEQNRYRELRSEAGSVLNPLNWFNKDKKESRAVARDQREQRDEIRTKLRDQRQLESRLVAEKKDCDDSLARFKAFDLRKHTKLLGDQEKTETAARDQAVGLRALYDTVKTMAAEALREFDTLSEKLRPLNERLDRATVAVANLRTQNDETLRNTLEDRLKDQFGTVDLKAVINGCQAEMKSIDGQLAGIEDKIRETIAIARRKMRIPTPQEAAPKKA
;
A
#
# COMPACT_ATOMS: atom_id res chain seq x y z
N MET A 1 -191.24 22.79 2.50
CA MET A 1 -190.82 24.13 1.99
C MET A 1 -189.42 24.56 2.42
N SER A 2 -188.74 23.94 3.41
CA SER A 2 -187.40 24.36 3.86
C SER A 2 -186.22 23.95 2.96
N ASN A 3 -186.35 22.92 2.12
CA ASN A 3 -185.21 22.41 1.32
C ASN A 3 -184.96 23.18 0.02
N VAL A 4 -186.01 23.71 -0.61
CA VAL A 4 -185.90 24.43 -1.91
C VAL A 4 -185.15 25.76 -1.75
N LEU A 5 -185.33 26.45 -0.62
CA LEU A 5 -184.63 27.70 -0.32
C LEU A 5 -183.13 27.50 -0.06
N ALA A 6 -182.75 26.39 0.58
CA ALA A 6 -181.34 26.07 0.82
C ALA A 6 -180.62 25.67 -0.48
N GLU A 7 -181.32 24.97 -1.38
CA GLU A 7 -180.79 24.55 -2.68
C GLU A 7 -180.59 25.77 -3.61
N LEU A 8 -181.55 26.70 -3.65
CA LEU A 8 -181.42 27.96 -4.39
C LEU A 8 -180.29 28.84 -3.86
N LEU A 9 -180.11 28.93 -2.53
CA LEU A 9 -178.99 29.68 -1.95
C LEU A 9 -177.65 29.05 -2.29
N ALA A 10 -177.55 27.71 -2.26
CA ALA A 10 -176.34 26.99 -2.64
C ALA A 10 -175.99 27.20 -4.13
N GLU A 11 -176.99 27.20 -5.01
CA GLU A 11 -176.81 27.50 -6.44
C GLU A 11 -176.35 28.95 -6.68
N VAL A 12 -176.93 29.92 -5.97
CA VAL A 12 -176.51 31.33 -6.06
C VAL A 12 -175.09 31.50 -5.55
N THR A 13 -174.72 30.90 -4.41
CA THR A 13 -173.34 30.95 -3.92
C THR A 13 -172.37 30.25 -4.87
N GLY A 14 -172.76 29.13 -5.47
CA GLY A 14 -171.94 28.44 -6.48
C GLY A 14 -171.76 29.25 -7.75
N ALA A 15 -172.79 30.00 -8.17
CA ALA A 15 -172.72 30.92 -9.30
C ALA A 15 -171.85 32.15 -8.99
N GLU A 16 -171.92 32.68 -7.76
CA GLU A 16 -171.05 33.78 -7.31
C GLU A 16 -169.57 33.37 -7.23
N ASP A 17 -169.29 32.17 -6.73
CA ASP A 17 -167.94 31.63 -6.67
C ASP A 17 -167.40 31.32 -8.08
N ALA A 18 -168.26 30.80 -8.98
CA ALA A 18 -167.92 30.61 -10.38
C ALA A 18 -167.66 31.95 -11.10
N LEU A 19 -168.45 32.99 -10.80
CA LEU A 19 -168.27 34.33 -11.35
C LEU A 19 -166.94 34.94 -10.88
N LYS A 20 -166.64 34.89 -9.57
CA LYS A 20 -165.37 35.39 -9.03
C LYS A 20 -164.17 34.67 -9.65
N LYS A 21 -164.27 33.34 -9.80
CA LYS A 21 -163.22 32.55 -10.46
C LYS A 21 -163.04 32.98 -11.92
N ALA A 22 -164.13 33.13 -12.66
CA ALA A 22 -164.11 33.60 -14.04
C ALA A 22 -163.55 35.04 -14.16
N GLU A 23 -163.83 35.92 -13.21
CA GLU A 23 -163.26 37.27 -13.16
C GLU A 23 -161.76 37.26 -12.88
N THR A 24 -161.29 36.40 -11.97
CA THR A 24 -159.85 36.25 -11.72
C THR A 24 -159.10 35.66 -12.91
N GLU A 25 -159.70 34.69 -13.61
CA GLU A 25 -159.14 34.12 -14.84
C GLU A 25 -159.18 35.13 -15.99
N ALA A 26 -160.22 35.96 -16.08
CA ALA A 26 -160.30 37.06 -17.04
C ALA A 26 -159.28 38.17 -16.76
N ALA A 27 -158.98 38.45 -15.49
CA ALA A 27 -157.93 39.40 -15.12
C ALA A 27 -156.54 38.86 -15.48
N ALA A 28 -156.25 37.59 -15.14
CA ALA A 28 -154.98 36.95 -15.48
C ALA A 28 -154.75 36.88 -17.00
N THR A 29 -155.78 36.53 -17.77
CA THR A 29 -155.68 36.51 -19.24
C THR A 29 -155.49 37.90 -19.85
N ARG A 30 -156.06 38.96 -19.25
CA ARG A 30 -155.80 40.34 -19.68
C ARG A 30 -154.37 40.78 -19.38
N ASP A 31 -153.84 40.42 -18.22
CA ASP A 31 -152.46 40.74 -17.86
C ASP A 31 -151.46 40.00 -18.79
N GLU A 32 -151.76 38.75 -19.15
CA GLU A 32 -150.98 38.02 -20.15
C GLU A 32 -151.06 38.67 -21.54
N ILE A 33 -152.24 39.06 -22.00
CA ILE A 33 -152.41 39.75 -23.30
C ILE A 33 -151.65 41.09 -23.29
N ALA A 34 -151.76 41.87 -22.21
CA ALA A 34 -151.04 43.14 -22.09
C ALA A 34 -149.51 42.94 -22.12
N TRP A 35 -149.00 41.87 -21.50
CA TRP A 35 -147.60 41.50 -21.60
C TRP A 35 -147.19 41.15 -23.04
N PHE A 36 -147.96 40.30 -23.73
CA PHE A 36 -147.71 39.94 -25.12
C PHE A 36 -147.79 41.13 -26.08
N GLU A 37 -148.74 42.04 -25.88
CA GLU A 37 -148.86 43.28 -26.67
C GLU A 37 -147.68 44.25 -26.42
N SER A 38 -147.11 44.24 -25.22
CA SER A 38 -145.93 45.04 -24.87
C SER A 38 -144.59 44.40 -25.25
N PHE A 39 -144.59 43.13 -25.67
CA PHE A 39 -143.37 42.40 -26.01
C PHE A 39 -142.85 42.81 -27.39
N ASP A 40 -141.76 43.58 -27.40
CA ASP A 40 -141.09 44.00 -28.63
C ASP A 40 -140.01 42.98 -29.04
N GLU A 41 -140.41 42.01 -29.87
CA GLU A 41 -139.51 41.04 -30.50
C GLU A 41 -138.39 41.73 -31.30
N GLY A 42 -138.67 42.89 -31.91
CA GLY A 42 -137.70 43.65 -32.69
C GLY A 42 -136.57 44.21 -31.84
N HIS A 43 -136.89 44.69 -30.63
CA HIS A 43 -135.88 45.14 -29.67
C HIS A 43 -134.97 43.99 -29.21
N VAL A 44 -135.55 42.83 -28.86
CA VAL A 44 -134.79 41.65 -28.46
C VAL A 44 -133.87 41.19 -29.60
N ARG A 45 -134.37 41.16 -30.83
CA ARG A 45 -133.58 40.75 -32.00
C ARG A 45 -132.43 41.70 -32.30
N THR A 46 -132.67 43.01 -32.22
CA THR A 46 -131.61 44.03 -32.37
C THR A 46 -130.54 43.89 -31.29
N HIS A 47 -130.94 43.57 -30.06
CA HIS A 47 -129.99 43.33 -28.97
C HIS A 47 -129.15 42.06 -29.20
N ILE A 48 -129.77 40.97 -29.68
CA ILE A 48 -129.07 39.75 -30.07
C ILE A 48 -128.05 40.02 -31.18
N ASP A 49 -128.44 40.74 -32.23
CA ASP A 49 -127.55 41.07 -33.36
C ASP A 49 -126.35 41.92 -32.89
N GLY A 50 -126.57 42.85 -31.95
CA GLY A 50 -125.50 43.63 -31.31
C GLY A 50 -124.51 42.74 -30.54
N LEU A 51 -125.01 41.82 -29.71
CA LEU A 51 -124.16 40.88 -28.97
C LEU A 51 -123.36 39.95 -29.90
N VAL A 52 -123.95 39.50 -31.02
CA VAL A 52 -123.23 38.72 -32.04
C VAL A 52 -122.12 39.53 -32.70
N GLY A 53 -122.36 40.82 -32.95
CA GLY A 53 -121.35 41.77 -33.40
C GLY A 53 -120.19 41.89 -32.42
N ASP A 54 -120.49 42.11 -31.14
CA ASP A 54 -119.48 42.23 -30.08
C ASP A 54 -118.66 40.94 -29.91
N ILE A 55 -119.31 39.77 -29.95
CA ILE A 55 -118.62 38.46 -29.92
C ILE A 55 -117.65 38.34 -31.10
N SER A 56 -118.04 38.80 -32.29
CA SER A 56 -117.19 38.74 -33.48
C SER A 56 -115.95 39.64 -33.35
N VAL A 57 -116.12 40.85 -32.79
CA VAL A 57 -115.00 41.76 -32.51
C VAL A 57 -114.06 41.19 -31.45
N LEU A 58 -114.61 40.62 -30.37
CA LEU A 58 -113.84 39.97 -29.32
C LEU A 58 -113.06 38.76 -29.86
N ALA A 59 -113.66 37.93 -30.70
CA ALA A 59 -112.97 36.82 -31.36
C ALA A 59 -111.81 37.31 -32.24
N GLY A 60 -112.02 38.39 -33.01
CA GLY A 60 -110.96 39.03 -33.80
C GLY A 60 -109.81 39.55 -32.92
N THR A 61 -110.15 40.13 -31.77
CA THR A 61 -109.16 40.65 -30.80
C THR A 61 -108.35 39.51 -30.17
N ILE A 62 -109.00 38.41 -29.77
CA ILE A 62 -108.34 37.22 -29.23
C ILE A 62 -107.40 36.61 -30.28
N ALA A 63 -107.83 36.52 -31.53
CA ALA A 63 -107.00 36.01 -32.61
C ALA A 63 -105.75 36.90 -32.83
N GLY A 64 -105.91 38.23 -32.80
CA GLY A 64 -104.81 39.19 -32.87
C GLY A 64 -103.82 39.00 -31.71
N LEU A 65 -104.30 38.95 -30.48
CA LEU A 65 -103.47 38.73 -29.29
C LEU A 65 -102.71 37.39 -29.34
N ALA A 66 -103.33 36.32 -29.85
CA ALA A 66 -102.67 35.03 -30.02
C ALA A 66 -101.52 35.11 -31.04
N THR A 67 -101.69 35.89 -32.12
CA THR A 67 -100.60 36.11 -33.09
C THR A 67 -99.48 36.96 -32.51
N GLU A 68 -99.80 38.01 -31.74
CA GLU A 68 -98.82 38.84 -31.04
C GLU A 68 -98.03 38.03 -30.00
N GLU A 69 -98.71 37.17 -29.23
CA GLU A 69 -98.06 36.26 -28.28
C GLU A 69 -97.08 35.33 -28.99
N ALA A 70 -97.49 34.74 -30.13
CA ALA A 70 -96.62 33.89 -30.92
C ALA A 70 -95.37 34.63 -31.44
N HIS A 71 -95.53 35.89 -31.87
CA HIS A 71 -94.41 36.75 -32.29
C HIS A 71 -93.46 37.06 -31.12
N GLU A 72 -93.98 37.41 -29.95
CA GLU A 72 -93.15 37.69 -28.77
C GLU A 72 -92.43 36.44 -28.24
N GLN A 73 -93.08 35.27 -28.28
CA GLN A 73 -92.41 34.00 -27.95
C GLN A 73 -91.25 33.69 -28.92
N ASN A 74 -91.42 33.97 -30.21
CA ASN A 74 -90.34 33.82 -31.18
C ASN A 74 -89.21 34.81 -30.93
N ARG A 75 -89.53 36.08 -30.66
CA ARG A 75 -88.55 37.10 -30.28
C ARG A 75 -87.75 36.70 -29.04
N TYR A 76 -88.40 36.12 -28.03
CA TYR A 76 -87.72 35.61 -26.84
C TYR A 76 -86.74 34.45 -27.18
N ARG A 77 -87.12 33.54 -28.08
CA ARG A 77 -86.22 32.46 -28.54
C ARG A 77 -85.00 33.01 -29.27
N GLU A 78 -85.19 33.99 -30.14
CA GLU A 78 -84.11 34.64 -30.88
C GLU A 78 -83.14 35.35 -29.93
N LEU A 79 -83.65 36.19 -29.02
CA LEU A 79 -82.84 36.88 -28.00
C LEU A 79 -82.05 35.90 -27.13
N ARG A 80 -82.64 34.75 -26.76
CA ARG A 80 -81.94 33.71 -25.99
C ARG A 80 -80.82 33.07 -26.82
N SER A 81 -81.03 32.87 -28.11
CA SER A 81 -80.02 32.34 -29.02
C SER A 81 -78.88 33.35 -29.23
N GLU A 82 -79.19 34.64 -29.42
CA GLU A 82 -78.21 35.72 -29.50
C GLU A 82 -77.40 35.86 -28.20
N ALA A 83 -78.06 35.81 -27.05
CA ALA A 83 -77.39 35.79 -25.75
C ALA A 83 -76.44 34.59 -25.63
N GLY A 84 -76.85 33.41 -26.10
CA GLY A 84 -75.98 32.23 -26.17
C GLY A 84 -74.78 32.42 -27.11
N SER A 85 -75.00 33.05 -28.27
CA SER A 85 -73.95 33.38 -29.25
C SER A 85 -72.93 34.37 -28.70
N VAL A 86 -73.31 35.26 -27.78
CA VAL A 86 -72.39 36.19 -27.12
C VAL A 86 -71.69 35.54 -25.91
N LEU A 87 -72.43 34.76 -25.11
CA LEU A 87 -71.90 34.14 -23.90
C LEU A 87 -70.86 33.06 -24.21
N ASN A 88 -71.03 32.30 -25.30
CA ASN A 88 -70.13 31.21 -25.66
C ASN A 88 -68.70 31.69 -26.00
N PRO A 89 -68.49 32.70 -26.87
CA PRO A 89 -67.19 33.33 -27.10
C PRO A 89 -66.61 33.95 -25.84
N LEU A 90 -67.44 34.57 -24.98
CA LEU A 90 -66.96 35.15 -23.72
C LEU A 90 -66.40 34.07 -22.79
N ASN A 91 -67.08 32.93 -22.68
CA ASN A 91 -66.62 31.79 -21.89
C ASN A 91 -65.32 31.20 -22.45
N TRP A 92 -65.21 31.06 -23.78
CA TRP A 92 -63.99 30.62 -24.44
C TRP A 92 -62.84 31.59 -24.21
N PHE A 93 -63.07 32.90 -24.38
CA PHE A 93 -62.06 33.93 -24.14
C PHE A 93 -61.58 33.95 -22.68
N ASN A 94 -62.49 33.77 -21.72
CA ASN A 94 -62.13 33.68 -20.31
C ASN A 94 -61.29 32.42 -20.01
N LYS A 95 -61.58 31.31 -20.68
CA LYS A 95 -60.78 30.08 -20.60
C LYS A 95 -59.39 30.30 -21.19
N ASP A 96 -59.31 30.83 -22.41
CA ASP A 96 -58.04 31.13 -23.09
C ASP A 96 -57.18 32.13 -22.29
N LYS A 97 -57.80 33.17 -21.72
CA LYS A 97 -57.14 34.11 -20.80
C LYS A 97 -56.58 33.42 -19.54
N LYS A 98 -57.28 32.42 -18.99
CA LYS A 98 -56.81 31.65 -17.83
C LYS A 98 -55.63 30.76 -18.22
N GLU A 99 -55.71 30.09 -19.37
CA GLU A 99 -54.63 29.25 -19.90
C GLU A 99 -53.39 30.10 -20.25
N SER A 100 -53.56 31.24 -20.90
CA SER A 100 -52.50 32.21 -21.18
C SER A 100 -51.80 32.70 -19.90
N ARG A 101 -52.55 32.97 -18.83
CA ARG A 101 -51.98 33.31 -17.51
C ARG A 101 -51.19 32.15 -16.90
N ALA A 102 -51.65 30.91 -17.07
CA ALA A 102 -50.93 29.73 -16.59
C ALA A 102 -49.61 29.56 -17.35
N VAL A 103 -49.63 29.62 -18.69
CA VAL A 103 -48.43 29.55 -19.52
C VAL A 103 -47.43 30.66 -19.15
N ALA A 104 -47.90 31.89 -18.95
CA ALA A 104 -47.04 33.00 -18.53
C ALA A 104 -46.41 32.78 -17.14
N ARG A 105 -47.10 32.08 -16.23
CA ARG A 105 -46.58 31.70 -14.92
C ARG A 105 -45.52 30.61 -15.06
N ASP A 106 -45.80 29.55 -15.79
CA ASP A 106 -44.87 28.44 -16.02
C ASP A 106 -43.58 28.93 -16.68
N GLN A 107 -43.69 29.84 -17.66
CA GLN A 107 -42.53 30.48 -18.29
C GLN A 107 -41.71 31.36 -17.34
N ARG A 108 -42.34 31.97 -16.31
CA ARG A 108 -41.60 32.70 -15.27
C ARG A 108 -40.86 31.72 -14.36
N GLU A 109 -41.53 30.65 -13.94
CA GLU A 109 -40.94 29.61 -13.09
C GLU A 109 -39.74 28.94 -13.79
N GLN A 110 -39.88 28.54 -15.06
CA GLN A 110 -38.78 28.01 -15.87
C GLN A 110 -37.60 28.98 -15.99
N ARG A 111 -37.87 30.28 -16.18
CA ARG A 111 -36.81 31.30 -16.26
C ARG A 111 -36.05 31.41 -14.95
N ASP A 112 -36.74 31.34 -13.83
CA ASP A 112 -36.12 31.44 -12.51
C ASP A 112 -35.31 30.18 -12.19
N GLU A 113 -35.78 29.00 -12.58
CA GLU A 113 -34.98 27.76 -12.52
C GLU A 113 -33.72 27.82 -13.40
N ILE A 114 -33.81 28.38 -14.61
CA ILE A 114 -32.63 28.56 -15.47
C ILE A 114 -31.64 29.54 -14.82
N ARG A 115 -32.14 30.62 -14.19
CA ARG A 115 -31.29 31.58 -13.47
C ARG A 115 -30.58 30.95 -12.28
N THR A 116 -31.26 30.09 -11.51
CA THR A 116 -30.63 29.39 -10.38
C THR A 116 -29.58 28.40 -10.88
N LYS A 117 -29.90 27.57 -11.89
CA LYS A 117 -28.92 26.66 -12.52
C LYS A 117 -27.69 27.41 -13.05
N LEU A 118 -27.88 28.56 -13.70
CA LEU A 118 -26.76 29.37 -14.21
C LEU A 118 -25.90 29.95 -13.07
N ARG A 119 -26.52 30.37 -11.96
CA ARG A 119 -25.80 30.83 -10.77
C ARG A 119 -24.96 29.68 -10.18
N ASP A 120 -25.54 28.50 -10.04
CA ASP A 120 -24.85 27.33 -9.50
C ASP A 120 -23.69 26.89 -10.39
N GLN A 121 -23.88 26.90 -11.71
CA GLN A 121 -22.81 26.64 -12.68
C GLN A 121 -21.65 27.63 -12.54
N ARG A 122 -21.92 28.93 -12.43
CA ARG A 122 -20.87 29.95 -12.22
C ARG A 122 -20.11 29.73 -10.90
N GLN A 123 -20.80 29.29 -9.85
CA GLN A 123 -20.15 28.96 -8.58
C GLN A 123 -19.26 27.73 -8.70
N LEU A 124 -19.71 26.69 -9.42
CA LEU A 124 -18.89 25.50 -9.71
C LEU A 124 -17.66 25.85 -10.54
N GLU A 125 -17.82 26.66 -11.60
CA GLU A 125 -16.70 27.15 -12.41
C GLU A 125 -15.68 27.92 -11.56
N SER A 126 -16.15 28.80 -10.67
CA SER A 126 -15.27 29.55 -9.76
C SER A 126 -14.49 28.63 -8.81
N ARG A 127 -15.13 27.57 -8.29
CA ARG A 127 -14.47 26.58 -7.44
C ARG A 127 -13.44 25.76 -8.21
N LEU A 128 -13.77 25.31 -9.42
CA LEU A 128 -12.85 24.56 -10.28
C LEU A 128 -11.62 25.40 -10.67
N VAL A 129 -11.79 26.69 -10.93
CA VAL A 129 -10.67 27.61 -11.18
C VAL A 129 -9.78 27.74 -9.94
N ALA A 130 -10.37 27.82 -8.75
CA ALA A 130 -9.61 27.87 -7.50
C ALA A 130 -8.85 26.55 -7.25
N GLU A 131 -9.52 25.40 -7.38
CA GLU A 131 -8.89 24.08 -7.23
C GLU A 131 -7.75 23.86 -8.24
N LYS A 132 -7.94 24.28 -9.50
CA LYS A 132 -6.89 24.22 -10.51
C LYS A 132 -5.68 25.05 -10.09
N LYS A 133 -5.89 26.26 -9.60
CA LYS A 133 -4.82 27.14 -9.12
C LYS A 133 -4.08 26.50 -7.93
N ASP A 134 -4.81 25.92 -6.98
CA ASP A 134 -4.22 25.26 -5.82
C ASP A 134 -3.37 24.03 -6.24
N CYS A 135 -3.84 23.26 -7.22
CA CYS A 135 -3.07 22.17 -7.82
C CYS A 135 -1.80 22.67 -8.53
N ASP A 136 -1.90 23.73 -9.33
CA ASP A 136 -0.76 24.34 -10.03
C ASP A 136 0.28 24.86 -9.03
N ASP A 137 -0.15 25.52 -7.95
CA ASP A 137 0.71 26.01 -6.87
C ASP A 137 1.38 24.85 -6.11
N SER A 138 0.65 23.77 -5.84
CA SER A 138 1.18 22.57 -5.22
C SER A 138 2.23 21.88 -6.10
N LEU A 139 1.97 21.74 -7.40
CA LEU A 139 2.92 21.20 -8.37
C LEU A 139 4.18 22.05 -8.47
N ALA A 140 4.05 23.39 -8.46
CA ALA A 140 5.18 24.30 -8.47
C ALA A 140 6.06 24.13 -7.22
N ARG A 141 5.45 24.01 -6.02
CA ARG A 141 6.17 23.74 -4.77
C ARG A 141 6.88 22.39 -4.80
N PHE A 142 6.21 21.35 -5.30
CA PHE A 142 6.78 20.01 -5.42
C PHE A 142 8.00 20.00 -6.35
N LYS A 143 7.87 20.59 -7.55
CA LYS A 143 8.99 20.74 -8.49
C LYS A 143 10.16 21.49 -7.87
N ALA A 144 9.91 22.59 -7.15
CA ALA A 144 10.96 23.37 -6.49
C ALA A 144 11.68 22.58 -5.38
N PHE A 145 10.95 21.74 -4.64
CA PHE A 145 11.52 20.89 -3.59
C PHE A 145 12.39 19.78 -4.17
N ASP A 146 11.88 19.03 -5.15
CA ASP A 146 12.59 17.90 -5.75
C ASP A 146 13.82 18.36 -6.54
N LEU A 147 13.74 19.46 -7.30
CA LEU A 147 14.90 20.02 -7.99
C LEU A 147 16.03 20.35 -7.02
N ARG A 148 15.74 21.05 -5.92
CA ARG A 148 16.77 21.41 -4.93
C ARG A 148 17.41 20.18 -4.28
N LYS A 149 16.61 19.15 -3.98
CA LYS A 149 17.10 17.91 -3.38
C LYS A 149 17.97 17.13 -4.37
N HIS A 150 17.56 17.03 -5.63
CA HIS A 150 18.32 16.36 -6.69
C HIS A 150 19.62 17.09 -7.02
N THR A 151 19.62 18.42 -7.13
CA THR A 151 20.86 19.20 -7.37
C THR A 151 21.87 19.02 -6.23
N LYS A 152 21.40 19.00 -4.97
CA LYS A 152 22.27 18.76 -3.82
C LYS A 152 22.85 17.34 -3.84
N LEU A 153 22.01 16.34 -4.14
CA LEU A 153 22.44 14.94 -4.20
C LEU A 153 23.47 14.70 -5.31
N LEU A 154 23.28 15.31 -6.48
CA LEU A 154 24.25 15.29 -7.59
C LEU A 154 25.58 15.94 -7.20
N GLY A 155 25.55 17.12 -6.59
CA GLY A 155 26.78 17.79 -6.13
C GLY A 155 27.53 17.01 -5.05
N ASP A 156 26.81 16.31 -4.16
CA ASP A 156 27.42 15.43 -3.17
C ASP A 156 28.02 14.17 -3.83
N GLN A 157 27.35 13.59 -4.83
CA GLN A 157 27.88 12.47 -5.61
C GLN A 157 29.13 12.84 -6.40
N GLU A 158 29.14 13.98 -7.10
CA GLU A 158 30.32 14.48 -7.82
C GLU A 158 31.53 14.62 -6.89
N LYS A 159 31.33 15.17 -5.68
CA LYS A 159 32.39 15.28 -4.67
C LYS A 159 32.92 13.91 -4.24
N THR A 160 32.03 12.96 -3.98
CA THR A 160 32.44 11.59 -3.62
C THR A 160 33.20 10.90 -4.75
N GLU A 161 32.80 11.13 -6.00
CA GLU A 161 33.49 10.59 -7.17
C GLU A 161 34.89 11.20 -7.33
N THR A 162 35.05 12.51 -7.18
CA THR A 162 36.38 13.16 -7.19
C THR A 162 37.28 12.63 -6.08
N ALA A 163 36.77 12.50 -4.85
CA ALA A 163 37.55 11.97 -3.74
C ALA A 163 37.99 10.51 -3.99
N ALA A 164 37.12 9.69 -4.58
CA ALA A 164 37.45 8.30 -4.94
C ALA A 164 38.51 8.24 -6.06
N ARG A 165 38.43 9.12 -7.06
CA ARG A 165 39.46 9.23 -8.11
C ARG A 165 40.81 9.62 -7.52
N ASP A 166 40.85 10.61 -6.63
CA ASP A 166 42.09 11.05 -5.99
C ASP A 166 42.71 9.95 -5.12
N GLN A 167 41.88 9.20 -4.37
CA GLN A 167 42.34 8.03 -3.62
C GLN A 167 42.90 6.93 -4.55
N ALA A 168 42.26 6.66 -5.68
CA ALA A 168 42.74 5.69 -6.65
C ALA A 168 44.09 6.09 -7.25
N VAL A 169 44.28 7.39 -7.55
CA VAL A 169 45.57 7.93 -8.02
C VAL A 169 46.64 7.78 -6.94
N GLY A 170 46.33 8.12 -5.69
CA GLY A 170 47.25 7.96 -4.56
C GLY A 170 47.66 6.50 -4.33
N LEU A 171 46.70 5.57 -4.38
CA LEU A 171 46.96 4.13 -4.27
C LEU A 171 47.81 3.61 -5.43
N ARG A 172 47.59 4.10 -6.65
CA ARG A 172 48.40 3.74 -7.81
C ARG A 172 49.84 4.22 -7.68
N ALA A 173 50.03 5.46 -7.21
CA ALA A 173 51.37 5.99 -6.95
C ALA A 173 52.10 5.19 -5.85
N LEU A 174 51.40 4.82 -4.78
CA LEU A 174 51.95 3.94 -3.74
C LEU A 174 52.34 2.57 -4.30
N TYR A 175 51.48 1.97 -5.12
CA TYR A 175 51.77 0.69 -5.77
C TYR A 175 53.02 0.77 -6.66
N ASP A 176 53.13 1.81 -7.48
CA ASP A 176 54.29 2.00 -8.35
C ASP A 176 55.58 2.19 -7.55
N THR A 177 55.51 2.93 -6.44
CA THR A 177 56.65 3.12 -5.52
C THR A 177 57.07 1.81 -4.85
N VAL A 178 56.11 1.00 -4.38
CA VAL A 178 56.40 -0.31 -3.79
C VAL A 178 57.01 -1.24 -4.84
N LYS A 179 56.51 -1.20 -6.08
CA LYS A 179 57.03 -1.99 -7.19
C LYS A 179 58.49 -1.63 -7.51
N THR A 180 58.84 -0.34 -7.51
CA THR A 180 60.24 0.08 -7.74
C THR A 180 61.13 -0.33 -6.57
N MET A 181 60.69 -0.13 -5.33
CA MET A 181 61.44 -0.56 -4.14
C MET A 181 61.66 -2.07 -4.12
N ALA A 182 60.66 -2.87 -4.48
CA ALA A 182 60.80 -4.32 -4.55
C ALA A 182 61.80 -4.74 -5.65
N ALA A 183 61.78 -4.08 -6.81
CA ALA A 183 62.74 -4.35 -7.88
C ALA A 183 64.17 -3.95 -7.50
N GLU A 184 64.35 -2.84 -6.77
CA GLU A 184 65.63 -2.42 -6.23
C GLU A 184 66.15 -3.40 -5.18
N ALA A 185 65.31 -3.80 -4.23
CA ALA A 185 65.66 -4.81 -3.23
C ALA A 185 66.06 -6.16 -3.87
N LEU A 186 65.38 -6.57 -4.95
CA LEU A 186 65.73 -7.78 -5.69
C LEU A 186 67.12 -7.65 -6.33
N ARG A 187 67.42 -6.50 -6.95
CA ARG A 187 68.75 -6.23 -7.53
C ARG A 187 69.85 -6.19 -6.47
N GLU A 188 69.58 -5.60 -5.31
CA GLU A 188 70.51 -5.61 -4.18
C GLU A 188 70.77 -7.03 -3.68
N PHE A 189 69.71 -7.85 -3.59
CA PHE A 189 69.83 -9.25 -3.22
C PHE A 189 70.68 -10.04 -4.21
N ASP A 190 70.47 -9.87 -5.52
CA ASP A 190 71.27 -10.50 -6.57
C ASP A 190 72.74 -10.08 -6.46
N THR A 191 73.00 -8.79 -6.26
CA THR A 191 74.35 -8.25 -6.10
C THR A 191 75.04 -8.82 -4.85
N LEU A 192 74.32 -8.96 -3.74
CA LEU A 192 74.84 -9.56 -2.51
C LEU A 192 75.10 -11.06 -2.68
N SER A 193 74.21 -11.77 -3.40
CA SER A 193 74.37 -13.18 -3.73
C SER A 193 75.59 -13.42 -4.61
N GLU A 194 75.83 -12.57 -5.61
CA GLU A 194 77.03 -12.60 -6.45
C GLU A 194 78.31 -12.33 -5.64
N LYS A 195 78.27 -11.45 -4.64
CA LYS A 195 79.40 -11.20 -3.74
C LYS A 195 79.65 -12.35 -2.75
N LEU A 196 78.60 -13.04 -2.32
CA LEU A 196 78.69 -14.19 -1.42
C LEU A 196 79.29 -15.42 -2.11
N ARG A 197 79.00 -15.64 -3.40
CA ARG A 197 79.51 -16.81 -4.15
C ARG A 197 81.04 -16.98 -4.10
N PRO A 198 81.88 -15.98 -4.42
CA PRO A 198 83.32 -16.12 -4.35
C PRO A 198 83.84 -16.24 -2.91
N LEU A 199 83.13 -15.70 -1.92
CA LEU A 199 83.46 -15.89 -0.50
C LEU A 199 83.20 -17.33 -0.06
N ASN A 200 82.07 -17.92 -0.48
CA ASN A 200 81.75 -19.30 -0.19
C ASN A 200 82.73 -20.26 -0.90
N GLU A 201 83.05 -20.01 -2.17
CA GLU A 201 84.09 -20.76 -2.91
C GLU A 201 85.49 -20.63 -2.28
N ARG A 202 85.79 -19.49 -1.63
CA ARG A 202 87.05 -19.32 -0.86
C ARG A 202 87.00 -20.10 0.45
N LEU A 203 85.87 -20.12 1.14
CA LEU A 203 85.67 -20.89 2.37
C LEU A 203 85.76 -22.40 2.10
N ASP A 204 85.13 -22.89 1.03
CA ASP A 204 85.20 -24.29 0.62
C ASP A 204 86.65 -24.70 0.32
N ARG A 205 87.38 -23.88 -0.45
CA ARG A 205 88.82 -24.09 -0.72
C ARG A 205 89.66 -24.10 0.54
N ALA A 206 89.40 -23.17 1.48
CA ALA A 206 90.10 -23.14 2.75
C ALA A 206 89.80 -24.38 3.61
N THR A 207 88.55 -24.84 3.61
CA THR A 207 88.11 -26.04 4.33
C THR A 207 88.80 -27.29 3.78
N VAL A 208 88.85 -27.43 2.45
CA VAL A 208 89.60 -28.51 1.77
C VAL A 208 91.10 -28.42 2.07
N ALA A 209 91.68 -27.22 2.04
CA ALA A 209 93.09 -27.03 2.38
C ALA A 209 93.39 -27.44 3.83
N VAL A 210 92.53 -27.09 4.80
CA VAL A 210 92.68 -27.51 6.20
C VAL A 210 92.52 -29.03 6.34
N ALA A 211 91.57 -29.65 5.64
CA ALA A 211 91.41 -31.10 5.65
C ALA A 211 92.66 -31.81 5.10
N ASN A 212 93.21 -31.33 3.98
CA ASN A 212 94.44 -31.85 3.38
C ASN A 212 95.67 -31.63 4.26
N LEU A 213 95.77 -30.48 4.94
CA LEU A 213 96.85 -30.23 5.90
C LEU A 213 96.74 -31.13 7.13
N ARG A 214 95.52 -31.43 7.60
CA ARG A 214 95.29 -32.40 8.68
C ARG A 214 95.72 -33.80 8.26
N THR A 215 95.32 -34.27 7.08
CA THR A 215 95.75 -35.59 6.59
C THR A 215 97.26 -35.67 6.39
N GLN A 216 97.88 -34.63 5.82
CA GLN A 216 99.34 -34.56 5.70
C GLN A 216 100.04 -34.55 7.06
N ASN A 217 99.52 -33.83 8.05
CA ASN A 217 100.11 -33.80 9.39
C ASN A 217 99.95 -35.15 10.11
N ASP A 218 98.77 -35.77 10.02
CA ASP A 218 98.50 -37.09 10.59
C ASP A 218 99.40 -38.15 9.95
N GLU A 219 99.60 -38.09 8.62
CA GLU A 219 100.45 -39.02 7.88
C GLU A 219 101.94 -38.80 8.14
N THR A 220 102.40 -37.54 8.20
CA THR A 220 103.80 -37.23 8.56
C THR A 220 104.13 -37.57 10.00
N LEU A 221 103.24 -37.28 10.96
CA LEU A 221 103.38 -37.69 12.35
C LEU A 221 103.39 -39.21 12.50
N ARG A 222 102.50 -39.90 11.79
CA ARG A 222 102.46 -41.37 11.79
C ARG A 222 103.75 -41.98 11.25
N ASN A 223 104.25 -41.47 10.12
CA ASN A 223 105.50 -41.95 9.52
C ASN A 223 106.72 -41.65 10.40
N THR A 224 106.82 -40.44 10.99
CA THR A 224 107.94 -40.12 11.90
C THR A 224 107.91 -40.92 13.20
N LEU A 225 106.73 -41.25 13.73
CA LEU A 225 106.59 -42.12 14.89
C LEU A 225 106.93 -43.58 14.56
N GLU A 226 106.50 -44.09 13.40
CA GLU A 226 106.86 -45.43 12.92
C GLU A 226 108.37 -45.58 12.68
N ASP A 227 109.01 -44.58 12.07
CA ASP A 227 110.46 -44.59 11.84
C ASP A 227 111.25 -44.48 13.15
N ARG A 228 110.82 -43.61 14.09
CA ARG A 228 111.43 -43.52 15.42
C ARG A 228 111.30 -44.81 16.23
N LEU A 229 110.18 -45.51 16.12
CA LEU A 229 109.98 -46.80 16.80
C LEU A 229 110.91 -47.88 16.23
N LYS A 230 111.11 -47.92 14.91
CA LYS A 230 112.05 -48.84 14.27
C LYS A 230 113.51 -48.55 14.62
N ASP A 231 113.89 -47.27 14.72
CA ASP A 231 115.26 -46.86 15.09
C ASP A 231 115.57 -47.07 16.58
N GLN A 232 114.60 -46.84 17.48
CA GLN A 232 114.85 -46.92 18.92
C GLN A 232 114.76 -48.34 19.49
N PHE A 233 114.02 -49.24 18.86
CA PHE A 233 113.77 -50.59 19.37
C PHE A 233 114.16 -51.69 18.37
N GLY A 234 115.20 -51.44 17.56
CA GLY A 234 115.85 -52.45 16.72
C GLY A 234 115.96 -53.80 17.46
N THR A 235 115.59 -54.88 16.77
CA THR A 235 115.26 -56.19 17.34
C THR A 235 116.40 -56.81 18.17
N VAL A 236 116.40 -56.57 19.49
CA VAL A 236 117.27 -57.28 20.44
C VAL A 236 116.50 -58.48 21.01
N ASP A 237 116.98 -59.69 20.72
CA ASP A 237 116.41 -60.94 21.23
C ASP A 237 116.79 -61.13 22.71
N LEU A 238 115.95 -60.57 23.60
CA LEU A 238 116.11 -60.55 25.05
C LEU A 238 116.29 -61.95 25.69
N LYS A 239 115.92 -63.04 25.00
CA LYS A 239 116.14 -64.41 25.48
C LYS A 239 117.62 -64.80 25.50
N ALA A 240 118.43 -64.32 24.56
CA ALA A 240 119.85 -64.64 24.50
C ALA A 240 120.63 -64.00 25.66
N VAL A 241 120.23 -62.79 26.07
CA VAL A 241 120.84 -62.04 27.18
C VAL A 241 120.55 -62.70 28.53
N ILE A 242 119.31 -63.16 28.75
CA ILE A 242 118.91 -63.80 30.02
C ILE A 242 119.67 -65.13 30.24
N ASN A 243 119.85 -65.93 29.18
CA ASN A 243 120.57 -67.20 29.27
C ASN A 243 122.07 -67.01 29.57
N GLY A 244 122.68 -65.92 29.08
CA GLY A 244 124.08 -65.56 29.38
C GLY A 244 124.28 -65.22 30.86
N CYS A 245 123.43 -64.37 31.43
CA CYS A 245 123.55 -63.96 32.84
C CYS A 245 123.35 -65.13 33.82
N GLN A 246 122.48 -66.10 33.50
CA GLN A 246 122.27 -67.27 34.35
C GLN A 246 123.46 -68.25 34.36
N ALA A 247 124.21 -68.33 33.25
CA ALA A 247 125.42 -69.15 33.18
C ALA A 247 126.58 -68.54 34.00
N GLU A 248 126.72 -67.21 33.96
CA GLU A 248 127.74 -66.51 34.75
C GLU A 248 127.50 -66.64 36.26
N MET A 249 126.25 -66.53 36.72
CA MET A 249 125.93 -66.71 38.14
C MET A 249 126.34 -68.10 38.67
N LYS A 250 126.07 -69.17 37.93
CA LYS A 250 126.48 -70.54 38.33
C LYS A 250 127.99 -70.72 38.37
N SER A 251 128.73 -70.03 37.49
CA SER A 251 130.19 -70.06 37.49
C SER A 251 130.78 -69.38 38.72
N ILE A 252 130.19 -68.26 39.14
CA ILE A 252 130.64 -67.50 40.32
C ILE A 252 130.39 -68.30 41.60
N ASP A 253 129.25 -68.98 41.74
CA ASP A 253 128.96 -69.84 42.90
C ASP A 253 129.96 -71.00 43.01
N GLY A 254 130.35 -71.61 41.88
CA GLY A 254 131.38 -72.66 41.86
C GLY A 254 132.77 -72.15 42.25
N GLN A 255 133.13 -70.92 41.85
CA GLN A 255 134.40 -70.29 42.22
C GLN A 255 134.46 -69.97 43.72
N LEU A 256 133.35 -69.51 44.30
CA LEU A 256 133.26 -69.23 45.74
C LEU A 256 133.44 -70.49 46.59
N ALA A 257 132.80 -71.61 46.22
CA ALA A 257 132.97 -72.88 46.92
C ALA A 257 134.44 -73.36 46.91
N GLY A 258 135.14 -73.20 45.77
CA GLY A 258 136.55 -73.55 45.65
C GLY A 258 137.49 -72.67 46.49
N ILE A 259 137.13 -71.41 46.71
CA ILE A 259 137.88 -70.50 47.59
C ILE A 259 137.67 -70.87 49.06
N GLU A 260 136.44 -71.21 49.45
CA GLU A 260 136.14 -71.63 50.82
C GLU A 260 136.92 -72.88 51.24
N ASP A 261 137.04 -73.87 50.35
CA ASP A 261 137.81 -75.08 50.63
C ASP A 261 139.32 -74.79 50.76
N LYS A 262 139.87 -73.92 49.90
CA LYS A 262 141.27 -73.47 50.01
C LYS A 262 141.54 -72.73 51.32
N ILE A 263 140.60 -71.89 51.77
CA ILE A 263 140.74 -71.18 53.05
C ILE A 263 140.76 -72.18 54.21
N ARG A 264 139.87 -73.19 54.21
CA ARG A 264 139.85 -74.24 55.25
C ARG A 264 141.16 -75.03 55.29
N GLU A 265 141.69 -75.41 54.12
CA GLU A 265 142.95 -76.13 54.02
C GLU A 265 144.14 -75.29 54.49
N THR A 266 144.18 -74.01 54.11
CA THR A 266 145.25 -73.09 54.52
C THR A 266 145.23 -72.85 56.03
N ILE A 267 144.05 -72.75 56.63
CA ILE A 267 143.89 -72.65 58.10
C ILE A 267 144.36 -73.94 58.78
N ALA A 268 144.09 -75.12 58.21
CA ALA A 268 144.56 -76.39 58.76
C ALA A 268 146.09 -76.50 58.74
N ILE A 269 146.73 -76.03 57.66
CA ILE A 269 148.20 -76.04 57.52
C ILE A 269 148.85 -75.00 58.45
N ALA A 270 148.30 -73.79 58.55
CA ALA A 270 148.80 -72.74 59.42
C ALA A 270 148.71 -73.12 60.90
N ARG A 271 147.61 -73.77 61.32
CA ARG A 271 147.45 -74.28 62.70
C ARG A 271 148.49 -75.34 63.05
N ARG A 272 148.87 -76.20 62.10
CA ARG A 272 149.90 -77.24 62.31
C ARG A 272 151.31 -76.66 62.50
N LYS A 273 151.64 -75.57 61.81
CA LYS A 273 152.96 -74.93 61.90
C LYS A 273 153.16 -74.07 63.14
N MET A 274 152.09 -73.48 63.68
CA MET A 274 152.18 -72.52 64.78
C MET A 274 152.00 -73.12 66.19
N ARG A 275 151.87 -74.46 66.33
CA ARG A 275 151.53 -75.10 67.63
C ARG A 275 150.40 -74.35 68.36
N ILE A 276 149.41 -73.89 67.58
CA ILE A 276 148.21 -73.29 68.14
C ILE A 276 147.30 -74.47 68.50
N PRO A 277 146.89 -74.61 69.77
CA PRO A 277 146.03 -75.71 70.21
C PRO A 277 144.73 -75.70 69.39
N THR A 278 144.36 -76.85 68.83
CA THR A 278 142.99 -77.08 68.35
C THR A 278 142.00 -76.94 69.51
N PRO A 279 140.74 -76.57 69.26
CA PRO A 279 139.71 -76.34 70.27
C PRO A 279 139.21 -77.66 70.92
N GLN A 280 140.14 -78.41 71.51
CA GLN A 280 139.95 -79.40 72.57
C GLN A 280 140.83 -79.09 73.81
N GLU A 281 141.73 -78.10 73.77
CA GLU A 281 142.44 -77.55 74.95
C GLU A 281 142.42 -76.00 74.93
N ALA A 282 141.23 -75.41 74.99
CA ALA A 282 141.00 -74.01 75.41
C ALA A 282 139.49 -73.77 75.43
N ALA A 283 138.78 -74.54 76.24
CA ALA A 283 137.53 -74.03 76.77
C ALA A 283 137.86 -72.85 77.70
N PRO A 284 137.17 -71.70 77.61
CA PRO A 284 136.73 -71.09 78.84
C PRO A 284 135.74 -72.08 79.48
N LYS A 285 136.19 -72.73 80.56
CA LYS A 285 135.30 -72.90 81.71
C LYS A 285 135.05 -71.50 82.28
N LYS A 286 133.93 -70.91 81.88
CA LYS A 286 133.02 -70.21 82.78
C LYS A 286 131.64 -70.70 82.35
N ALA A 287 131.00 -71.46 83.23
CA ALA A 287 130.07 -70.95 84.23
C ALA A 287 128.66 -70.90 83.63
#